data_AF-A0A931UTN1-F1
#
_entry.id   AF-A0A931UTN1-F1
#
_cell.length_a   1.000
_cell.length_b   1.000
_cell.length_c   1.000
_cell.angle_alpha   90.00
_cell.angle_beta   90.00
_cell.angle_gamma   90.00
#
_symmetry.space_group_name_H-M   'P 1'
#
loop_
_entity.id
_entity.type
_entity.pdbx_description
1 polymer ?
#
loop_
_entity_poly.entity_id
_entity_poly.type
_entity_poly.pdbx_seq_one_letter_code
_entity_poly.pdbx_strand_id
1 'polypeptide(L)'
;MTTVSRTPSTRPSFRVYTPLPTVAWKNDWSKEEVDAALQNHELGQFMQSALLADAMTRDDAFDAVLSTRVLGLLALPRNVEPSLEVDPRRGRKAARLIDEKYDQIFPRSTLAELLKWAIVLGFALAQIVWHPNDDATEWLPELQVWHPSFVYYRYDLRKFIALTTEGPVLIEPGDGQWLLFTPFGTDRGWMSGAIRSIAIPWLARLYAWRDWQRWSELYSLGVRKAIAPANADENDKERFFDQVTALGAETTVLVTQALSGEKYDLEMLWPNAQGTADGFERLMNKCESRIAIRLLGQNLTTEVRSGSLAAARVHENVKLELLQFDDRALSEDLRAQVLRPYCRFNFAGGDVLAPRLGRKTAPTEDRKNEADTLSGAASALASLIAAGVPVDIRAYAERFGVPLLAPPSEDDPASTPPKPPLPNERSSR
;
A
#
# COMPACT_ATOMS: atom_id res chain seq x y z
N MET A 1 32.64 2.66 34.58
CA MET A 1 31.27 2.98 34.11
C MET A 1 30.40 1.77 34.42
N THR A 2 29.63 1.85 35.48
CA THR A 2 28.78 0.77 36.01
C THR A 2 27.62 0.53 35.04
N THR A 3 27.64 -0.62 34.39
CA THR A 3 26.52 -1.17 33.62
C THR A 3 25.38 -1.47 34.58
N VAL A 4 24.49 -0.48 34.78
CA VAL A 4 23.21 -0.68 35.46
C VAL A 4 22.48 -1.79 34.69
N SER A 5 22.31 -2.94 35.32
CA SER A 5 21.52 -4.06 34.79
C SER A 5 20.15 -3.53 34.40
N ARG A 6 19.87 -3.45 33.09
CA ARG A 6 18.59 -3.01 32.54
C ARG A 6 17.60 -4.16 32.72
N THR A 7 16.95 -4.23 33.87
CA THR A 7 15.84 -5.16 34.05
C THR A 7 14.59 -4.53 33.41
N PRO A 8 13.87 -5.22 32.52
CA PRO A 8 12.60 -4.71 31.99
C PRO A 8 11.63 -4.43 33.15
N SER A 9 10.83 -3.37 33.07
CA SER A 9 10.00 -2.94 34.20
C SER A 9 8.82 -3.87 34.45
N THR A 10 8.29 -4.46 33.38
CA THR A 10 7.11 -5.33 33.44
C THR A 10 7.21 -6.40 32.35
N ARG A 11 6.88 -7.65 32.68
CA ARG A 11 6.87 -8.75 31.71
C ARG A 11 5.53 -8.78 30.96
N PRO A 12 5.52 -8.84 29.61
CA PRO A 12 4.29 -9.07 28.86
C PRO A 12 3.75 -10.48 29.16
N SER A 13 2.46 -10.58 29.46
CA SER A 13 1.75 -11.84 29.76
C SER A 13 0.68 -12.13 28.71
N PHE A 14 1.05 -12.05 27.44
CA PHE A 14 0.12 -12.28 26.34
C PHE A 14 0.23 -13.70 25.81
N ARG A 15 -0.93 -14.25 25.43
CA ARG A 15 -1.00 -15.52 24.71
C ARG A 15 -0.69 -15.28 23.24
N VAL A 16 0.15 -16.13 22.66
CA VAL A 16 0.42 -16.16 21.22
C VAL A 16 -0.65 -17.04 20.58
N TYR A 17 -1.29 -16.54 19.52
CA TYR A 17 -2.40 -17.22 18.86
C TYR A 17 -1.94 -17.68 17.48
N THR A 18 -2.39 -18.86 17.05
CA THR A 18 -2.10 -19.35 15.71
C THR A 18 -3.29 -19.03 14.80
N PRO A 19 -3.06 -18.42 13.62
CA PRO A 19 -4.14 -18.22 12.66
C PRO A 19 -4.62 -19.56 12.13
N LEU A 20 -5.88 -19.59 11.68
CA LEU A 20 -6.39 -20.71 10.92
C LEU A 20 -5.62 -20.80 9.59
N PRO A 21 -5.45 -22.00 9.00
CA PRO A 21 -4.75 -22.13 7.73
C PRO A 21 -5.47 -21.33 6.64
N THR A 22 -4.77 -20.38 6.03
CA THR A 22 -5.27 -19.61 4.89
C THR A 22 -5.18 -20.48 3.64
N VAL A 23 -6.30 -21.03 3.18
CA VAL A 23 -6.37 -21.74 1.89
C VAL A 23 -7.15 -20.86 0.92
N ALA A 24 -6.43 -20.01 0.18
CA ALA A 24 -7.01 -19.25 -0.91
C ALA A 24 -7.26 -20.20 -2.10
N TRP A 25 -8.49 -20.71 -2.23
CA TRP A 25 -8.82 -21.70 -3.27
C TRP A 25 -9.70 -21.16 -4.41
N LYS A 26 -10.10 -19.88 -4.37
CA LYS A 26 -11.11 -19.37 -5.31
C LYS A 26 -10.53 -18.43 -6.37
N ASN A 27 -10.40 -18.96 -7.58
CA ASN A 27 -9.92 -18.22 -8.75
C ASN A 27 -11.03 -17.55 -9.56
N ASP A 28 -12.22 -18.14 -9.59
CA ASP A 28 -13.34 -17.65 -10.40
C ASP A 28 -14.36 -16.93 -9.52
N TRP A 29 -14.74 -15.72 -9.90
CA TRP A 29 -15.74 -14.90 -9.21
C TRP A 29 -16.86 -14.50 -10.17
N SER A 30 -18.11 -14.79 -9.79
CA SER A 30 -19.29 -14.28 -10.48
C SER A 30 -19.68 -12.88 -9.96
N LYS A 31 -20.54 -12.18 -10.70
CA LYS A 31 -21.10 -10.89 -10.27
C LYS A 31 -21.87 -11.03 -8.95
N GLU A 32 -22.68 -12.07 -8.84
CA GLU A 32 -23.49 -12.36 -7.65
C GLU A 32 -22.60 -12.61 -6.43
N GLU A 33 -21.49 -13.33 -6.62
CA GLU A 33 -20.54 -13.63 -5.54
C GLU A 33 -19.77 -12.38 -5.10
N VAL A 34 -19.37 -11.52 -6.03
CA VAL A 34 -18.77 -10.22 -5.71
C VAL A 34 -19.77 -9.37 -4.93
N ASP A 35 -21.02 -9.28 -5.37
CA ASP A 35 -22.05 -8.53 -4.65
C ASP A 35 -22.28 -9.06 -3.24
N ALA A 36 -22.35 -10.38 -3.08
CA ALA A 36 -22.49 -11.02 -1.77
C ALA A 36 -21.28 -10.73 -0.87
N ALA A 37 -20.06 -10.76 -1.42
CA ALA A 37 -18.84 -10.40 -0.68
C ALA A 37 -18.87 -8.94 -0.20
N LEU A 38 -19.33 -8.01 -1.05
CA LEU A 38 -19.47 -6.60 -0.70
C LEU A 38 -20.57 -6.37 0.35
N GLN A 39 -21.72 -7.03 0.22
CA GLN A 39 -22.80 -6.94 1.23
C GLN A 39 -22.33 -7.45 2.59
N ASN A 40 -21.63 -8.60 2.62
CA ASN A 40 -21.05 -9.15 3.84
C ASN A 40 -20.01 -8.20 4.45
N HIS A 41 -19.17 -7.59 3.63
CA HIS A 41 -18.21 -6.58 4.08
C HIS A 41 -18.90 -5.39 4.77
N GLU A 42 -20.01 -4.90 4.21
CA GLU A 42 -20.78 -3.80 4.80
C GLU A 42 -21.42 -4.17 6.14
N LEU A 43 -21.79 -5.45 6.31
CA LEU A 43 -22.28 -6.06 7.55
C LEU A 43 -21.16 -6.43 8.53
N GLY A 44 -19.91 -6.07 8.26
CA GLY A 44 -18.79 -6.36 9.15
C GLY A 44 -18.31 -7.82 9.11
N GLN A 45 -18.67 -8.58 8.07
CA GLN A 45 -18.21 -9.94 7.81
C GLN A 45 -17.17 -9.93 6.70
N PHE A 46 -15.89 -10.07 7.06
CA PHE A 46 -14.79 -9.74 6.15
C PHE A 46 -14.22 -10.93 5.37
N MET A 47 -14.63 -12.16 5.71
CA MET A 47 -14.12 -13.39 5.09
C MET A 47 -14.12 -13.35 3.56
N GLN A 48 -15.28 -13.08 2.95
CA GLN A 48 -15.41 -13.08 1.50
C GLN A 48 -14.71 -11.88 0.85
N SER A 49 -14.74 -10.70 1.48
CA SER A 49 -14.03 -9.53 0.95
C SER A 49 -12.51 -9.66 0.99
N ALA A 50 -11.97 -10.37 1.98
CA ALA A 50 -10.53 -10.64 2.06
C ALA A 50 -10.08 -11.58 0.95
N LEU A 51 -10.81 -12.68 0.73
CA LEU A 51 -10.53 -13.61 -0.37
C LEU A 51 -10.73 -12.96 -1.75
N LEU A 52 -11.71 -12.06 -1.87
CA LEU A 52 -11.88 -11.26 -3.08
C LEU A 52 -10.67 -10.34 -3.31
N ALA A 53 -10.19 -9.66 -2.27
CA ALA A 53 -9.00 -8.82 -2.36
C ALA A 53 -7.75 -9.64 -2.76
N ASP A 54 -7.58 -10.85 -2.22
CA ASP A 54 -6.51 -11.78 -2.66
C ASP A 54 -6.63 -12.10 -4.16
N ALA A 55 -7.83 -12.48 -4.62
CA ALA A 55 -8.07 -12.75 -6.03
C ALA A 55 -7.76 -11.54 -6.91
N MET A 56 -8.10 -10.33 -6.43
CA MET A 56 -7.78 -9.09 -7.10
C MET A 56 -6.28 -8.83 -7.21
N THR A 57 -5.42 -9.24 -6.26
CA THR A 57 -3.96 -9.04 -6.39
C THR A 57 -3.31 -9.77 -7.57
N ARG A 58 -4.00 -10.73 -8.18
CA ARG A 58 -3.55 -11.38 -9.42
C ARG A 58 -3.67 -10.49 -10.66
N ASP A 59 -4.48 -9.43 -10.56
CA ASP A 59 -4.73 -8.45 -11.59
C ASP A 59 -3.58 -7.44 -11.65
N ASP A 60 -2.89 -7.41 -12.78
CA ASP A 60 -1.68 -6.62 -12.99
C ASP A 60 -1.90 -5.12 -12.77
N ALA A 61 -2.97 -4.55 -13.32
CA ALA A 61 -3.29 -3.14 -13.14
C ALA A 61 -3.62 -2.79 -11.68
N PHE A 62 -4.40 -3.63 -10.99
CA PHE A 62 -4.72 -3.41 -9.58
C PHE A 62 -3.49 -3.51 -8.68
N ASP A 63 -2.70 -4.58 -8.78
CA ASP A 63 -1.51 -4.76 -7.92
C ASP A 63 -0.44 -3.70 -8.20
N ALA A 64 -0.23 -3.29 -9.45
CA ALA A 64 0.70 -2.21 -9.79
C ALA A 64 0.32 -0.88 -9.15
N VAL A 65 -0.97 -0.50 -9.21
CA VAL A 65 -1.50 0.74 -8.62
C VAL A 65 -1.41 0.70 -7.10
N LEU A 66 -1.84 -0.40 -6.47
CA LEU A 66 -1.78 -0.58 -5.02
C LEU A 66 -0.34 -0.55 -4.51
N SER A 67 0.55 -1.29 -5.17
CA SER A 67 1.97 -1.34 -4.83
C SER A 67 2.64 0.03 -5.00
N THR A 68 2.27 0.82 -6.00
CA THR A 68 2.79 2.18 -6.19
C THR A 68 2.46 3.10 -5.00
N ARG A 69 1.24 3.03 -4.45
CA ARG A 69 0.86 3.81 -3.26
C ARG A 69 1.64 3.37 -2.03
N VAL A 70 1.63 2.07 -1.75
CA VAL A 70 2.24 1.48 -0.55
C VAL A 70 3.75 1.64 -0.55
N LEU A 71 4.42 1.22 -1.63
CA LEU A 71 5.87 1.31 -1.74
C LEU A 71 6.34 2.76 -1.88
N GLY A 72 5.53 3.62 -2.50
CA GLY A 72 5.77 5.05 -2.56
C GLY A 72 5.87 5.68 -1.18
N LEU A 73 4.96 5.33 -0.26
CA LEU A 73 5.03 5.76 1.14
C LEU A 73 6.28 5.20 1.83
N LEU A 74 6.50 3.88 1.75
CA LEU A 74 7.59 3.21 2.45
C LEU A 74 8.99 3.54 1.89
N ALA A 75 9.09 4.13 0.70
CA ALA A 75 10.34 4.62 0.14
C ALA A 75 10.77 5.98 0.72
N LEU A 76 9.85 6.74 1.34
CA LEU A 76 10.18 8.04 1.91
C LEU A 76 11.12 7.93 3.11
N PRO A 77 12.03 8.90 3.32
CA PRO A 77 12.91 8.92 4.48
C PRO A 77 12.09 8.92 5.78
N ARG A 78 12.44 8.02 6.70
CA ARG A 78 11.82 7.95 8.03
C ARG A 78 12.23 9.12 8.91
N ASN A 79 11.37 9.49 9.84
CA ASN A 79 11.58 10.46 10.89
C ASN A 79 11.06 9.89 12.21
N VAL A 80 11.86 9.98 13.27
CA VAL A 80 11.48 9.52 14.62
C VAL A 80 11.62 10.69 15.57
N GLU A 81 10.48 11.27 15.94
CA GLU A 81 10.43 12.46 16.79
C GLU A 81 10.29 12.05 18.26
N PRO A 82 11.22 12.47 19.14
CA PRO A 82 11.16 12.11 20.55
C PRO A 82 9.98 12.77 21.25
N SER A 83 9.38 12.07 22.21
CA SER A 83 8.45 12.69 23.16
C SER A 83 9.22 13.56 24.15
N LEU A 84 8.91 14.87 24.20
CA LEU A 84 9.61 15.83 25.06
C LEU A 84 8.73 16.32 26.23
N GLU A 85 7.51 15.82 26.38
CA GLU A 85 6.49 16.36 27.28
C GLU A 85 6.81 16.18 28.78
N VAL A 86 7.36 15.02 29.17
CA VAL A 86 7.56 14.66 30.59
C VAL A 86 9.03 14.64 30.99
N ASP A 87 9.84 13.86 30.27
CA ASP A 87 11.29 13.79 30.50
C ASP A 87 12.01 13.81 29.15
N PRO A 88 12.50 14.97 28.71
CA PRO A 88 13.20 15.13 27.42
C PRO A 88 14.40 14.21 27.24
N ARG A 89 15.14 13.92 28.33
CA ARG A 89 16.34 13.07 28.25
C ARG A 89 15.95 11.61 28.03
N ARG A 90 14.95 11.12 28.77
CA ARG A 90 14.43 9.75 28.61
C ARG A 90 13.69 9.57 27.29
N GLY A 91 12.93 10.57 26.85
CA GLY A 91 12.24 10.56 25.55
C GLY A 91 13.20 10.50 24.37
N ARG A 92 14.27 11.32 24.37
CA ARG A 92 15.34 11.22 23.35
C ARG A 92 16.03 9.86 23.36
N LYS A 93 16.24 9.26 24.54
CA LYS A 93 16.82 7.92 24.66
C LYS A 93 15.90 6.85 24.06
N ALA A 94 14.60 6.90 24.36
CA ALA A 94 13.62 5.96 23.80
C ALA A 94 13.54 6.08 22.27
N ALA A 95 13.49 7.30 21.74
CA ALA A 95 13.47 7.55 20.30
C ALA A 95 14.70 6.96 19.57
N ARG A 96 15.91 7.15 20.11
CA ARG A 96 17.14 6.59 19.54
C ARG A 96 17.12 5.06 19.49
N LEU A 97 16.70 4.42 20.59
CA LEU A 97 16.62 2.96 20.65
C LEU A 97 15.59 2.38 19.67
N ILE A 98 14.46 3.07 19.52
CA ILE A 98 13.43 2.67 18.55
C ILE A 98 13.91 2.88 17.11
N ASP A 99 14.65 3.95 16.82
CA ASP A 99 15.20 4.20 15.49
C ASP A 99 16.30 3.18 15.13
N GLU A 100 17.15 2.81 16.07
CA GLU A 100 18.16 1.75 15.91
C GLU A 100 17.53 0.39 15.57
N LYS A 101 16.36 0.09 16.14
CA LYS A 101 15.64 -1.19 15.97
C LYS A 101 14.44 -1.09 15.03
N TYR A 102 14.29 0.01 14.31
CA TYR A 102 13.08 0.30 13.54
C TYR A 102 12.76 -0.84 12.56
N ASP A 103 13.76 -1.31 11.81
CA ASP A 103 13.56 -2.33 10.78
C ASP A 103 13.30 -3.73 11.35
N GLN A 104 13.68 -3.96 12.62
CA GLN A 104 13.36 -5.19 13.35
C GLN A 104 11.92 -5.16 13.90
N ILE A 105 11.51 -4.02 14.46
CA ILE A 105 10.17 -3.84 15.04
C ILE A 105 9.11 -3.68 13.94
N PHE A 106 9.44 -2.94 12.89
CA PHE A 106 8.57 -2.62 11.77
C PHE A 106 9.22 -3.02 10.44
N PRO A 107 9.34 -4.34 10.14
CA PRO A 107 9.84 -4.79 8.85
C PRO A 107 9.03 -4.19 7.69
N ARG A 108 9.73 -3.81 6.62
CA ARG A 108 9.09 -3.18 5.45
C ARG A 108 7.99 -4.06 4.84
N SER A 109 8.16 -5.38 4.84
CA SER A 109 7.18 -6.35 4.36
C SER A 109 5.88 -6.29 5.18
N THR A 110 5.98 -6.34 6.51
CA THR A 110 4.84 -6.26 7.43
C THR A 110 4.09 -4.93 7.28
N LEU A 111 4.82 -3.81 7.25
CA LEU A 111 4.18 -2.49 7.04
C LEU A 111 3.47 -2.41 5.69
N ALA A 112 4.07 -2.97 4.64
CA ALA A 112 3.44 -3.00 3.32
C ALA A 112 2.14 -3.79 3.34
N GLU A 113 2.13 -4.96 3.99
CA GLU A 113 0.95 -5.80 4.12
C GLU A 113 -0.16 -5.12 4.93
N LEU A 114 0.16 -4.49 6.07
CA LEU A 114 -0.80 -3.72 6.86
C LEU A 114 -1.44 -2.58 6.07
N LEU A 115 -0.62 -1.83 5.31
CA LEU A 115 -1.10 -0.75 4.45
C LEU A 115 -1.99 -1.29 3.31
N LYS A 116 -1.61 -2.40 2.67
CA LYS A 116 -2.43 -3.04 1.63
C LYS A 116 -3.82 -3.39 2.16
N TRP A 117 -3.88 -4.08 3.30
CA TRP A 117 -5.16 -4.45 3.91
C TRP A 117 -5.99 -3.24 4.32
N ALA A 118 -5.39 -2.24 4.96
CA ALA A 118 -6.11 -1.06 5.39
C ALA A 118 -6.64 -0.20 4.24
N ILE A 119 -5.90 -0.09 3.13
CA ILE A 119 -6.36 0.63 1.93
C ILE A 119 -7.51 -0.13 1.26
N VAL A 120 -7.39 -1.45 1.12
CA VAL A 120 -8.36 -2.26 0.38
C VAL A 120 -9.63 -2.52 1.20
N LEU A 121 -9.49 -3.00 2.44
CA LEU A 121 -10.59 -3.40 3.31
C LEU A 121 -10.97 -2.35 4.37
N GLY A 122 -10.22 -1.26 4.48
CA GLY A 122 -10.48 -0.18 5.45
C GLY A 122 -9.97 -0.47 6.86
N PHE A 123 -9.35 -1.62 7.09
CA PHE A 123 -8.66 -1.97 8.33
C PHE A 123 -7.58 -3.02 8.08
N ALA A 124 -6.65 -3.17 9.02
CA ALA A 124 -5.74 -4.30 9.11
C ALA A 124 -5.57 -4.71 10.58
N LEU A 125 -5.18 -5.97 10.81
CA LEU A 125 -4.96 -6.50 12.14
C LEU A 125 -3.58 -7.17 12.18
N ALA A 126 -2.84 -7.00 13.26
CA ALA A 126 -1.66 -7.82 13.55
C ALA A 126 -1.65 -8.24 15.01
N GLN A 127 -1.19 -9.46 15.26
CA GLN A 127 -0.82 -9.89 16.61
C GLN A 127 0.57 -9.33 16.92
N ILE A 128 0.75 -8.83 18.14
CA ILE A 128 2.03 -8.39 18.67
C ILE A 128 2.61 -9.54 19.52
N VAL A 129 3.68 -10.16 19.03
CA VAL A 129 4.42 -11.20 19.74
C VAL A 129 5.65 -10.59 20.38
N TRP A 130 5.83 -10.79 21.68
CA TRP A 130 6.95 -10.18 22.41
C TRP A 130 8.07 -11.18 22.63
N HIS A 131 9.25 -10.83 22.13
CA HIS A 131 10.47 -11.62 22.29
C HIS A 131 11.43 -10.90 23.24
N PRO A 132 12.06 -11.59 24.20
CA PRO A 132 13.17 -11.02 24.93
C PRO A 132 14.37 -10.88 23.99
N ASN A 133 15.15 -9.81 24.14
CA ASN A 133 16.47 -9.73 23.50
C ASN A 133 17.42 -10.80 24.08
N ASP A 134 18.55 -11.06 23.43
CA ASP A 134 19.53 -12.09 23.83
C ASP A 134 19.94 -11.98 25.31
N ASP A 135 20.14 -10.75 25.80
CA ASP A 135 20.51 -10.47 27.20
C ASP A 135 19.30 -10.40 28.17
N ALA A 136 18.08 -10.64 27.70
CA ALA A 136 16.80 -10.52 28.41
C ALA A 136 16.55 -9.15 29.09
N THR A 137 17.27 -8.11 28.66
CA THR A 137 17.17 -6.75 29.22
C THR A 137 16.04 -5.92 28.62
N GLU A 138 15.43 -6.40 27.53
CA GLU A 138 14.46 -5.66 26.74
C GLU A 138 13.49 -6.61 26.03
N TRP A 139 12.24 -6.20 25.89
CA TRP A 139 11.21 -6.86 25.12
C TRP A 139 11.03 -6.17 23.77
N LEU A 140 11.13 -6.94 22.69
CA LEU A 140 10.95 -6.48 21.32
C LEU A 140 9.61 -7.02 20.77
N PRO A 141 8.77 -6.15 20.18
CA PRO A 141 7.55 -6.58 19.53
C PRO A 141 7.86 -7.04 18.10
N GLU A 142 7.32 -8.19 17.75
CA GLU A 142 7.20 -8.70 16.38
C GLU A 142 5.73 -8.61 15.96
N LEU A 143 5.48 -8.00 14.81
CA LEU A 143 4.14 -7.85 14.27
C LEU A 143 3.85 -8.99 13.29
N GLN A 144 2.89 -9.84 13.65
CA GLN A 144 2.39 -10.92 12.80
C GLN A 144 1.03 -10.50 12.22
N VAL A 145 1.02 -10.18 10.91
CA VAL A 145 -0.19 -9.71 10.24
C VAL A 145 -1.24 -10.82 10.25
N TRP A 146 -2.43 -10.47 10.70
CA TRP A 146 -3.56 -11.38 10.78
C TRP A 146 -4.41 -11.23 9.52
N HIS A 147 -4.62 -12.34 8.82
CA HIS A 147 -5.39 -12.33 7.59
C HIS A 147 -6.83 -11.84 7.87
N PRO A 148 -7.33 -10.82 7.16
CA PRO A 148 -8.66 -10.25 7.44
C PRO A 148 -9.81 -11.24 7.25
N SER A 149 -9.58 -12.38 6.58
CA SER A 149 -10.60 -13.42 6.45
C SER A 149 -11.03 -14.02 7.78
N PHE A 150 -10.14 -13.97 8.78
CA PHE A 150 -10.37 -14.47 10.12
C PHE A 150 -10.79 -13.37 11.08
N VAL A 151 -11.38 -12.28 10.57
CA VAL A 151 -11.84 -11.14 11.37
C VAL A 151 -13.30 -10.85 11.05
N TYR A 152 -14.07 -10.50 12.06
CA TYR A 152 -15.41 -9.95 11.89
C TYR A 152 -15.70 -8.88 12.94
N TYR A 153 -16.64 -7.99 12.64
CA TYR A 153 -17.11 -6.97 13.57
C TYR A 153 -18.35 -7.45 14.31
N ARG A 154 -18.37 -7.26 15.63
CA ARG A 154 -19.49 -7.64 16.49
C ARG A 154 -20.23 -6.37 16.95
N TYR A 155 -21.44 -6.16 16.46
CA TYR A 155 -22.19 -4.90 16.66
C TYR A 155 -22.62 -4.62 18.09
N ASP A 156 -22.94 -5.65 18.87
CA ASP A 156 -23.34 -5.52 20.28
C ASP A 156 -22.17 -5.03 21.15
N LEU A 157 -20.95 -5.48 20.87
CA LEU A 157 -19.74 -5.05 21.58
C LEU A 157 -19.03 -3.85 20.94
N ARG A 158 -19.40 -3.49 19.70
CA ARG A 158 -18.71 -2.49 18.87
C ARG A 158 -17.20 -2.71 18.77
N LYS A 159 -16.80 -3.98 18.62
CA LYS A 159 -15.41 -4.41 18.62
C LYS A 159 -15.15 -5.41 17.49
N PHE A 160 -13.91 -5.41 17.00
CA PHE A 160 -13.41 -6.45 16.11
C PHE A 160 -13.12 -7.72 16.90
N ILE A 161 -13.38 -8.87 16.28
CA ILE A 161 -13.11 -10.20 16.80
C ILE A 161 -12.17 -10.91 15.82
N ALA A 162 -11.08 -11.47 16.33
CA ALA A 162 -10.22 -12.37 15.57
C ALA A 162 -10.59 -13.83 15.85
N LEU A 163 -10.74 -14.61 14.80
CA LEU A 163 -10.91 -16.06 14.84
C LEU A 163 -9.53 -16.70 14.93
N THR A 164 -9.31 -17.50 15.98
CA THR A 164 -8.07 -18.26 16.21
C THR A 164 -8.39 -19.75 16.27
N THR A 165 -7.36 -20.61 16.25
CA THR A 165 -7.53 -22.06 16.45
C THR A 165 -8.16 -22.43 17.79
N GLU A 166 -8.10 -21.53 18.78
CA GLU A 166 -8.60 -21.75 20.15
C GLU A 166 -9.96 -21.09 20.40
N GLY A 167 -10.48 -20.37 19.41
CA GLY A 167 -11.77 -19.66 19.48
C GLY A 167 -11.67 -18.17 19.14
N PRO A 168 -12.81 -17.46 19.18
CA PRO A 168 -12.88 -16.03 18.92
C PRO A 168 -12.25 -15.22 20.06
N VAL A 169 -11.39 -14.25 19.72
CA VAL A 169 -10.71 -13.35 20.65
C VAL A 169 -11.17 -11.91 20.39
N LEU A 170 -11.56 -11.23 21.47
CA LEU A 170 -11.90 -9.81 21.43
C LEU A 170 -10.63 -8.96 21.26
N ILE A 171 -10.64 -8.03 20.31
CA ILE A 171 -9.51 -7.14 20.07
C ILE A 171 -9.63 -5.88 20.94
N GLU A 172 -8.60 -5.59 21.72
CA GLU A 172 -8.51 -4.41 22.58
C GLU A 172 -7.31 -3.53 22.18
N PRO A 173 -7.52 -2.48 21.37
CA PRO A 173 -6.43 -1.62 20.92
C PRO A 173 -5.63 -1.01 22.08
N GLY A 174 -4.30 -1.16 22.04
CA GLY A 174 -3.40 -0.53 23.02
C GLY A 174 -3.11 -1.34 24.28
N ASP A 175 -3.66 -2.55 24.40
CA ASP A 175 -3.32 -3.49 25.47
C ASP A 175 -1.87 -4.03 25.32
N GLY A 176 -1.37 -4.10 24.09
CA GLY A 176 -0.07 -4.64 23.72
C GLY A 176 -0.11 -6.06 23.15
N GLN A 177 -1.29 -6.67 22.98
CA GLN A 177 -1.46 -7.98 22.34
C GLN A 177 -1.78 -7.87 20.86
N TRP A 178 -2.57 -6.86 20.47
CA TRP A 178 -3.03 -6.67 19.10
C TRP A 178 -2.82 -5.24 18.62
N LEU A 179 -2.46 -5.10 17.35
CA LEU A 179 -2.50 -3.86 16.58
C LEU A 179 -3.72 -3.91 15.67
N LEU A 180 -4.72 -3.08 15.96
CA LEU A 180 -5.86 -2.83 15.07
C LEU A 180 -5.60 -1.53 14.31
N PHE A 181 -5.20 -1.63 13.05
CA PHE A 181 -4.95 -0.47 12.19
C PHE A 181 -6.26 -0.07 11.49
N THR A 182 -6.83 1.08 11.87
CA THR A 182 -8.12 1.56 11.36
C THR A 182 -8.05 3.03 10.97
N PRO A 183 -7.55 3.36 9.76
CA PRO A 183 -7.30 4.76 9.35
C PRO A 183 -8.56 5.63 9.30
N PHE A 184 -9.75 5.03 9.20
CA PHE A 184 -11.04 5.73 9.15
C PHE A 184 -11.86 5.59 10.44
N GLY A 185 -11.23 5.15 11.53
CA GLY A 185 -11.86 4.94 12.82
C GLY A 185 -12.36 3.51 13.05
N THR A 186 -12.65 3.20 14.31
CA THR A 186 -13.00 1.83 14.75
C THR A 186 -14.47 1.47 14.55
N ASP A 187 -15.36 2.47 14.45
CA ASP A 187 -16.80 2.25 14.24
C ASP A 187 -17.15 2.44 12.76
N ARG A 188 -17.49 1.34 12.07
CA ARG A 188 -17.76 1.28 10.62
C ARG A 188 -16.64 1.86 9.71
N GLY A 189 -15.41 2.01 10.19
CA GLY A 189 -14.29 2.51 9.36
C GLY A 189 -14.01 1.67 8.11
N TRP A 190 -14.29 0.36 8.15
CA TRP A 190 -14.18 -0.54 6.99
C TRP A 190 -15.03 -0.10 5.79
N MET A 191 -16.10 0.66 6.02
CA MET A 191 -16.92 1.24 4.94
C MET A 191 -16.12 2.16 4.00
N SER A 192 -14.99 2.70 4.45
CA SER A 192 -14.11 3.53 3.63
C SER A 192 -13.09 2.73 2.81
N GLY A 193 -13.04 1.40 2.98
CA GLY A 193 -12.18 0.49 2.20
C GLY A 193 -12.42 0.60 0.70
N ALA A 194 -11.33 0.55 -0.08
CA ALA A 194 -11.41 0.69 -1.53
C ALA A 194 -12.24 -0.42 -2.19
N ILE A 195 -12.25 -1.64 -1.62
CA ILE A 195 -12.86 -2.87 -2.17
C ILE A 195 -14.28 -2.64 -2.68
N ARG A 196 -15.09 -1.87 -1.93
CA ARG A 196 -16.49 -1.55 -2.23
C ARG A 196 -16.69 -0.87 -3.59
N SER A 197 -15.69 -0.12 -4.04
CA SER A 197 -15.74 0.66 -5.28
C SER A 197 -14.92 0.06 -6.42
N ILE A 198 -13.89 -0.73 -6.12
CA ILE A 198 -12.96 -1.28 -7.12
C ILE A 198 -13.33 -2.68 -7.60
N ALA A 199 -14.09 -3.45 -6.83
CA ALA A 199 -14.42 -4.83 -7.15
C ALA A 199 -15.21 -4.97 -8.48
N ILE A 200 -16.15 -4.05 -8.74
CA ILE A 200 -16.95 -4.07 -9.98
C ILE A 200 -16.12 -3.70 -11.22
N PRO A 201 -15.33 -2.60 -11.23
CA PRO A 201 -14.38 -2.33 -12.31
C PRO A 201 -13.40 -3.48 -12.58
N TRP A 202 -12.87 -4.11 -11.52
CA TRP A 202 -12.00 -5.27 -11.64
C TRP A 202 -12.70 -6.44 -12.34
N LEU A 203 -13.90 -6.81 -11.89
CA LEU A 203 -14.66 -7.90 -12.49
C LEU A 203 -15.00 -7.63 -13.96
N ALA A 204 -15.40 -6.39 -14.28
CA ALA A 204 -15.69 -5.99 -15.65
C ALA A 204 -14.45 -6.08 -16.56
N ARG A 205 -13.26 -5.77 -16.03
CA ARG A 205 -12.00 -5.91 -16.76
C ARG A 205 -11.66 -7.38 -17.04
N LEU A 206 -11.83 -8.25 -16.05
CA LEU A 206 -11.64 -9.69 -16.20
C LEU A 206 -12.56 -10.28 -17.27
N TYR A 207 -13.84 -9.90 -17.28
CA TYR A 207 -14.78 -10.32 -18.31
C TYR A 207 -14.46 -9.74 -19.68
N ALA A 208 -14.09 -8.45 -19.76
CA ALA A 208 -13.69 -7.82 -21.01
C ALA A 208 -12.48 -8.53 -21.63
N TRP A 209 -11.48 -8.89 -20.83
CA TRP A 209 -10.31 -9.64 -21.30
C TRP A 209 -10.70 -11.03 -21.82
N ARG A 210 -11.47 -11.79 -21.04
CA ARG A 210 -11.98 -13.11 -21.45
C ARG A 210 -12.76 -13.04 -22.76
N ASP A 211 -13.69 -12.08 -22.85
CA ASP A 211 -14.55 -11.92 -24.01
C ASP A 211 -13.78 -11.43 -25.24
N TRP A 212 -12.74 -10.61 -25.04
CA TRP A 212 -11.85 -10.18 -26.13
C TRP A 212 -10.99 -11.34 -26.67
N GLN A 213 -10.50 -12.23 -25.80
CA GLN A 213 -9.79 -13.44 -26.22
C GLN A 213 -10.70 -14.35 -27.06
N ARG A 214 -11.91 -14.63 -26.56
CA ARG A 214 -12.91 -15.42 -27.29
C ARG A 214 -13.31 -14.78 -28.62
N TRP A 215 -13.49 -13.46 -28.62
CA TRP A 215 -13.81 -12.71 -29.83
C TRP A 215 -12.66 -12.76 -30.84
N SER A 216 -11.41 -12.63 -30.39
CA SER A 216 -10.23 -12.70 -31.27
C SER A 216 -10.10 -14.07 -31.95
N GLU A 217 -10.40 -15.15 -31.21
CA GLU A 217 -10.45 -16.50 -31.78
C GLU A 217 -11.55 -16.64 -32.84
N LEU A 218 -12.78 -16.23 -32.53
CA LEU A 218 -13.90 -16.25 -33.48
C LEU A 218 -13.66 -15.34 -34.69
N TYR A 219 -13.03 -14.19 -34.50
CA TYR A 219 -12.70 -13.26 -35.58
C TYR A 219 -11.52 -13.74 -36.44
N SER A 220 -10.68 -14.65 -35.94
CA SER A 220 -9.62 -15.26 -36.73
C SER A 220 -10.07 -16.52 -37.47
N LEU A 221 -10.96 -17.32 -36.86
CA LEU A 221 -11.39 -18.60 -37.40
C LEU A 221 -12.71 -18.51 -38.18
N GLY A 222 -13.51 -17.48 -37.94
CA GLY A 222 -14.87 -17.32 -38.47
C GLY A 222 -15.86 -18.28 -37.82
N VAL A 223 -17.15 -17.95 -37.88
CA VAL A 223 -18.22 -18.89 -37.52
C VAL A 223 -18.50 -19.76 -38.74
N ARG A 224 -18.35 -21.08 -38.60
CA ARG A 224 -18.58 -22.04 -39.69
C ARG A 224 -20.08 -22.33 -39.81
N LYS A 225 -20.67 -22.00 -40.96
CA LYS A 225 -22.05 -22.35 -41.32
C LYS A 225 -22.02 -23.49 -42.34
N ALA A 226 -22.35 -24.69 -41.87
CA ALA A 226 -22.45 -25.88 -42.69
C ALA A 226 -23.89 -26.03 -43.22
N ILE A 227 -24.04 -26.15 -44.53
CA ILE A 227 -25.33 -26.34 -45.20
C ILE A 227 -25.32 -27.73 -45.84
N ALA A 228 -26.26 -28.58 -45.41
CA ALA A 228 -26.49 -29.90 -46.01
C ALA A 228 -27.82 -29.90 -46.79
N PRO A 229 -27.94 -30.68 -47.89
CA PRO A 229 -29.19 -30.86 -48.60
C PRO A 229 -30.28 -31.45 -47.70
N ALA A 230 -31.51 -30.93 -47.81
CA ALA A 230 -32.61 -31.38 -46.96
C ALA A 230 -32.98 -32.87 -47.17
N ASN A 231 -32.73 -33.38 -48.38
CA ASN A 231 -32.98 -34.76 -48.80
C ASN A 231 -31.79 -35.71 -48.57
N ALA A 232 -30.67 -35.24 -48.02
CA ALA A 232 -29.54 -36.10 -47.68
C ALA A 232 -29.92 -37.09 -46.55
N ASP A 233 -29.31 -38.28 -46.57
CA ASP A 233 -29.46 -39.27 -45.51
C ASP A 233 -28.92 -38.73 -44.17
N GLU A 234 -29.48 -39.19 -43.06
CA GLU A 234 -29.11 -38.70 -41.74
C GLU A 234 -27.68 -39.09 -41.37
N ASN A 235 -27.21 -40.27 -41.79
CA ASN A 235 -25.81 -40.67 -41.58
C ASN A 235 -24.83 -39.79 -42.36
N ASP A 236 -25.23 -39.31 -43.55
CA ASP A 236 -24.40 -38.45 -44.38
C ASP A 236 -24.31 -37.04 -43.80
N LYS A 237 -25.41 -36.52 -43.23
CA LYS A 237 -25.40 -35.25 -42.48
C LYS A 237 -24.52 -35.32 -41.24
N GLU A 238 -24.57 -36.42 -40.49
CA GLU A 238 -23.76 -36.62 -39.29
C GLU A 238 -22.26 -36.72 -39.65
N ARG A 239 -21.90 -37.50 -40.68
CA ARG A 239 -20.53 -37.55 -41.20
C ARG A 239 -20.04 -36.20 -41.68
N PHE A 240 -20.89 -35.43 -42.36
CA PHE A 240 -20.54 -34.08 -42.80
C PHE A 240 -20.31 -33.14 -41.60
N PHE A 241 -21.15 -33.22 -40.57
CA PHE A 241 -20.98 -32.45 -39.34
C PHE A 241 -19.68 -32.81 -38.61
N ASP A 242 -19.36 -34.10 -38.50
CA ASP A 242 -18.10 -34.57 -37.90
C ASP A 242 -16.89 -34.09 -38.68
N GLN A 243 -16.94 -34.09 -40.01
CA GLN A 243 -15.88 -33.54 -40.87
C GLN A 243 -15.68 -32.03 -40.65
N VAL A 244 -16.77 -31.26 -40.57
CA VAL A 244 -16.74 -29.80 -40.29
C VAL A 244 -16.22 -29.51 -38.87
N THR A 245 -16.51 -30.38 -37.92
CA THR A 245 -16.04 -30.25 -36.53
C THR A 245 -14.57 -30.64 -36.40
N ALA A 246 -14.11 -31.67 -37.13
CA ALA A 246 -12.72 -32.12 -37.18
C ALA A 246 -11.76 -31.17 -37.92
N LEU A 247 -12.31 -30.19 -38.65
CA LEU A 247 -11.59 -29.34 -39.60
C LEU A 247 -10.54 -28.36 -39.01
N GLY A 248 -10.27 -28.38 -37.69
CA GLY A 248 -9.04 -27.82 -37.08
C GLY A 248 -8.46 -26.51 -37.66
N ALA A 249 -7.13 -26.40 -37.66
CA ALA A 249 -6.35 -25.26 -38.17
C ALA A 249 -5.95 -25.39 -39.67
N GLU A 250 -6.41 -26.44 -40.36
CA GLU A 250 -6.09 -26.70 -41.77
C GLU A 250 -7.26 -26.27 -42.67
N THR A 251 -7.06 -25.22 -43.46
CA THR A 251 -8.11 -24.44 -44.14
C THR A 251 -8.34 -24.87 -45.58
N THR A 252 -8.62 -26.15 -45.85
CA THR A 252 -9.09 -26.56 -47.19
C THR A 252 -10.12 -27.67 -47.12
N VAL A 253 -11.32 -27.41 -47.66
CA VAL A 253 -12.43 -28.37 -47.75
C VAL A 253 -12.72 -28.61 -49.23
N LEU A 254 -12.60 -29.87 -49.67
CA LEU A 254 -13.00 -30.30 -51.00
C LEU A 254 -14.48 -30.68 -50.98
N VAL A 255 -15.31 -29.99 -51.77
CA VAL A 255 -16.76 -30.22 -51.86
C VAL A 255 -17.12 -30.75 -53.24
N THR A 256 -17.78 -31.91 -53.31
CA THR A 256 -18.33 -32.47 -54.55
C THR A 256 -19.75 -31.98 -54.79
N GLN A 257 -20.04 -31.51 -56.01
CA GLN A 257 -21.35 -31.01 -56.43
C GLN A 257 -22.10 -32.09 -57.24
N ALA A 258 -23.39 -32.30 -56.95
CA ALA A 258 -24.24 -33.18 -57.74
C ALA A 258 -24.63 -32.51 -59.07
N LEU A 259 -24.78 -33.30 -60.15
CA LEU A 259 -25.23 -32.81 -61.47
C LEU A 259 -26.63 -32.16 -61.43
N SER A 260 -27.43 -32.47 -60.42
CA SER A 260 -28.75 -31.90 -60.13
C SER A 260 -28.70 -30.50 -59.47
N GLY A 261 -27.51 -30.03 -59.06
CA GLY A 261 -27.32 -28.72 -58.42
C GLY A 261 -27.32 -28.75 -56.89
N GLU A 262 -27.62 -29.89 -56.26
CA GLU A 262 -27.49 -30.08 -54.81
C GLU A 262 -26.02 -30.01 -54.40
N LYS A 263 -25.73 -29.22 -53.36
CA LYS A 263 -24.39 -29.03 -52.82
C LYS A 263 -24.39 -29.00 -51.30
N TYR A 264 -23.32 -29.53 -50.74
CA TYR A 264 -22.91 -29.15 -49.40
C TYR A 264 -22.21 -27.79 -49.51
N ASP A 265 -22.49 -26.86 -48.61
CA ASP A 265 -21.84 -25.55 -48.64
C ASP A 265 -21.27 -25.25 -47.25
N LEU A 266 -20.09 -24.64 -47.23
CA LEU A 266 -19.45 -24.18 -46.02
C LEU A 266 -19.18 -22.70 -46.17
N GLU A 267 -19.99 -21.90 -45.48
CA GLU A 267 -19.86 -20.45 -45.47
C GLU A 267 -19.18 -20.02 -44.16
N MET A 268 -18.12 -19.19 -44.26
CA MET A 268 -17.59 -18.51 -43.09
C MET A 268 -18.39 -17.24 -42.84
N LEU A 269 -19.11 -17.22 -41.72
CA LEU A 269 -19.77 -16.02 -41.23
C LEU A 269 -18.78 -15.22 -40.39
N TRP A 270 -18.51 -14.00 -40.85
CA TRP A 270 -17.77 -13.02 -40.08
C TRP A 270 -18.76 -12.16 -39.29
N PRO A 271 -18.58 -12.00 -37.97
CA PRO A 271 -19.33 -10.99 -37.23
C PRO A 271 -19.06 -9.61 -37.86
N ASN A 272 -20.10 -8.79 -38.05
CA ASN A 272 -19.91 -7.42 -38.49
C ASN A 272 -19.20 -6.64 -37.36
N ALA A 273 -17.91 -6.42 -37.51
CA ALA A 273 -16.95 -6.23 -36.41
C ALA A 273 -16.40 -4.80 -36.29
N GLN A 274 -16.95 -3.86 -37.05
CA GLN A 274 -16.37 -2.52 -37.14
C GLN A 274 -16.44 -1.81 -35.78
N GLY A 275 -15.27 -1.65 -35.13
CA GLY A 275 -15.13 -1.00 -33.82
C GLY A 275 -15.37 -1.88 -32.59
N THR A 276 -15.63 -3.19 -32.73
CA THR A 276 -15.84 -4.08 -31.57
C THR A 276 -14.55 -4.31 -30.76
N ALA A 277 -13.42 -4.50 -31.45
CA ALA A 277 -12.10 -4.64 -30.80
C ALA A 277 -11.75 -3.42 -29.94
N ASP A 278 -11.93 -2.21 -30.50
CA ASP A 278 -11.73 -0.94 -29.79
C ASP A 278 -12.62 -0.81 -28.56
N GLY A 279 -13.82 -1.41 -28.58
CA GLY A 279 -14.77 -1.39 -27.47
C GLY A 279 -14.24 -2.10 -26.23
N PHE A 280 -13.62 -3.28 -26.39
CA PHE A 280 -13.03 -4.02 -25.27
C PHE A 280 -11.86 -3.27 -24.64
N GLU A 281 -10.94 -2.77 -25.47
CA GLU A 281 -9.81 -1.98 -24.99
C GLU A 281 -10.26 -0.73 -24.23
N ARG A 282 -11.22 0.03 -24.78
CA ARG A 282 -11.78 1.22 -24.12
C ARG A 282 -12.44 0.89 -22.78
N LEU A 283 -13.15 -0.24 -22.69
CA LEU A 283 -13.77 -0.68 -21.44
C LEU A 283 -12.70 -1.01 -20.39
N MET A 284 -11.67 -1.78 -20.75
CA MET A 284 -10.58 -2.12 -19.84
C MET A 284 -9.82 -0.88 -19.38
N ASN A 285 -9.45 0.02 -20.29
CA ASN A 285 -8.80 1.30 -19.96
C ASN A 285 -9.66 2.16 -19.02
N LYS A 286 -10.99 2.16 -19.20
CA LYS A 286 -11.90 2.87 -18.30
C LYS A 286 -11.93 2.24 -16.91
N CYS A 287 -11.94 0.91 -16.81
CA CYS A 287 -11.87 0.18 -15.55
C CYS A 287 -10.56 0.45 -14.81
N GLU A 288 -9.42 0.36 -15.50
CA GLU A 288 -8.09 0.68 -14.94
C GLU A 288 -8.03 2.12 -14.43
N SER A 289 -8.54 3.08 -15.21
CA SER A 289 -8.62 4.48 -14.79
C SER A 289 -9.44 4.66 -13.51
N ARG A 290 -10.57 3.96 -13.37
CA ARG A 290 -11.40 4.02 -12.16
C ARG A 290 -10.68 3.43 -10.94
N ILE A 291 -9.95 2.33 -11.11
CA ILE A 291 -9.14 1.71 -10.06
C ILE A 291 -8.01 2.67 -9.63
N ALA A 292 -7.29 3.23 -10.61
CA ALA A 292 -6.22 4.20 -10.38
C ALA A 292 -6.73 5.45 -9.65
N ILE A 293 -7.84 6.04 -10.09
CA ILE A 293 -8.44 7.21 -9.43
C ILE A 293 -8.81 6.88 -7.98
N ARG A 294 -9.39 5.70 -7.72
CA ARG A 294 -9.78 5.34 -6.35
C ARG A 294 -8.58 5.14 -5.42
N LEU A 295 -7.52 4.51 -5.92
CA LEU A 295 -6.37 4.13 -5.08
C LEU A 295 -5.30 5.23 -5.01
N LEU A 296 -5.01 5.92 -6.11
CA LEU A 296 -3.97 6.96 -6.19
C LEU A 296 -4.53 8.39 -6.22
N GLY A 297 -5.85 8.55 -6.25
CA GLY A 297 -6.52 9.85 -6.42
C GLY A 297 -6.53 10.37 -7.86
N GLN A 298 -5.91 9.64 -8.80
CA GLN A 298 -5.71 10.09 -10.18
C GLN A 298 -5.41 8.95 -11.17
N ASN A 299 -5.53 9.25 -12.47
CA ASN A 299 -5.18 8.38 -13.60
C ASN A 299 -4.00 8.95 -14.42
N LEU A 300 -2.79 8.90 -13.88
CA LEU A 300 -1.60 9.49 -14.54
C LEU A 300 -1.24 8.87 -15.91
N THR A 301 -1.69 7.65 -16.23
CA THR A 301 -1.11 6.86 -17.34
C THR A 301 -1.94 6.77 -18.62
N THR A 302 -3.22 7.13 -18.64
CA THR A 302 -4.10 6.82 -19.80
C THR A 302 -4.79 8.01 -20.47
N GLU A 303 -4.93 9.17 -19.81
CA GLU A 303 -5.64 10.33 -20.41
C GLU A 303 -4.73 11.54 -20.75
N VAL A 304 -3.47 11.53 -20.33
CA VAL A 304 -2.54 12.65 -20.59
C VAL A 304 -1.80 12.43 -21.92
N ARG A 305 -2.52 12.54 -23.05
CA ARG A 305 -1.88 12.71 -24.38
C ARG A 305 -1.32 14.13 -24.59
N SER A 306 -1.65 15.07 -23.69
CA SER A 306 -1.23 16.48 -23.72
C SER A 306 -1.27 17.06 -22.29
N GLY A 307 -0.21 16.85 -21.50
CA GLY A 307 -0.13 17.34 -20.12
C GLY A 307 0.78 18.54 -20.00
N SER A 308 0.22 19.70 -19.65
CA SER A 308 1.04 20.85 -19.24
C SER A 308 1.73 20.57 -17.89
N LEU A 309 2.87 21.21 -17.62
CA LEU A 309 3.58 21.12 -16.34
C LEU A 309 2.65 21.36 -15.13
N ALA A 310 1.63 22.21 -15.30
CA ALA A 310 0.65 22.53 -14.27
C ALA A 310 -0.25 21.33 -13.91
N ALA A 311 -0.69 20.53 -14.90
CA ALA A 311 -1.49 19.34 -14.63
C ALA A 311 -0.67 18.30 -13.85
N ALA A 312 0.58 18.07 -14.24
CA ALA A 312 1.50 17.16 -13.53
C ALA A 312 1.73 17.56 -12.06
N ARG A 313 1.78 18.86 -11.76
CA ARG A 313 1.90 19.38 -10.38
C ARG A 313 0.66 19.10 -9.52
N VAL A 314 -0.54 19.35 -10.07
CA VAL A 314 -1.81 19.02 -9.38
C VAL A 314 -1.86 17.53 -9.06
N HIS A 315 -1.41 16.71 -10.01
CA HIS A 315 -1.35 15.26 -9.87
C HIS A 315 -0.39 14.79 -8.76
N GLU A 316 0.78 15.42 -8.66
CA GLU A 316 1.74 15.10 -7.60
C GLU A 316 1.20 15.49 -6.21
N ASN A 317 0.49 16.62 -6.10
CA ASN A 317 -0.09 17.10 -4.85
C ASN A 317 -1.17 16.14 -4.30
N VAL A 318 -2.10 15.67 -5.13
CA VAL A 318 -3.17 14.74 -4.70
C VAL A 318 -2.57 13.42 -4.20
N LYS A 319 -1.56 12.90 -4.90
CA LYS A 319 -0.84 11.71 -4.45
C LYS A 319 -0.19 11.96 -3.09
N LEU A 320 0.41 13.14 -2.90
CA LEU A 320 1.07 13.49 -1.66
C LEU A 320 0.11 13.58 -0.48
N GLU A 321 -1.08 14.16 -0.67
CA GLU A 321 -2.12 14.23 0.36
C GLU A 321 -2.54 12.83 0.84
N LEU A 322 -2.72 11.88 -0.09
CA LEU A 322 -3.02 10.48 0.26
C LEU A 322 -1.86 9.84 1.04
N LEU A 323 -0.62 10.06 0.62
CA LEU A 323 0.55 9.53 1.34
C LEU A 323 0.69 10.15 2.73
N GLN A 324 0.40 11.45 2.89
CA GLN A 324 0.39 12.14 4.19
C GLN A 324 -0.70 11.59 5.11
N PHE A 325 -1.89 11.31 4.58
CA PHE A 325 -2.97 10.67 5.32
C PHE A 325 -2.57 9.27 5.79
N ASP A 326 -2.05 8.44 4.89
CA ASP A 326 -1.61 7.07 5.20
C ASP A 326 -0.48 7.07 6.25
N ASP A 327 0.50 7.96 6.12
CA ASP A 327 1.61 8.08 7.07
C ASP A 327 1.15 8.51 8.45
N ARG A 328 0.24 9.50 8.53
CA ARG A 328 -0.30 9.99 9.80
C ARG A 328 -1.09 8.90 10.50
N ALA A 329 -2.01 8.24 9.80
CA ALA A 329 -2.82 7.18 10.38
C ALA A 329 -1.96 6.02 10.88
N LEU A 330 -0.99 5.57 10.07
CA LEU A 330 -0.07 4.50 10.46
C LEU A 330 0.76 4.92 11.68
N SER A 331 1.28 6.15 11.70
CA SER A 331 2.11 6.65 12.80
C SER A 331 1.33 6.78 14.11
N GLU A 332 0.07 7.20 14.05
CA GLU A 332 -0.81 7.31 15.21
C GLU A 332 -1.11 5.94 15.83
N ASP A 333 -1.51 4.96 15.01
CA ASP A 333 -1.85 3.61 15.50
C ASP A 333 -0.62 2.82 15.96
N LEU A 334 0.50 2.88 15.24
CA LEU A 334 1.75 2.26 15.68
C LEU A 334 2.25 2.87 17.00
N ARG A 335 2.14 4.20 17.13
CA ARG A 335 2.52 4.86 18.39
C ARG A 335 1.62 4.42 19.54
N ALA A 336 0.31 4.46 19.34
CA ALA A 336 -0.67 4.17 20.39
C ALA A 336 -0.64 2.70 20.82
N GLN A 337 -0.49 1.78 19.87
CA GLN A 337 -0.74 0.36 20.09
C GLN A 337 0.53 -0.50 20.14
N VAL A 338 1.67 -0.03 19.59
CA VAL A 338 2.93 -0.77 19.61
C VAL A 338 3.99 -0.06 20.46
N LEU A 339 4.26 1.22 20.16
CA LEU A 339 5.36 1.94 20.82
C LEU A 339 5.06 2.29 22.28
N ARG A 340 3.81 2.64 22.61
CA ARG A 340 3.41 2.87 24.02
C ARG A 340 3.58 1.58 24.85
N PRO A 341 3.04 0.41 24.46
CA PRO A 341 3.33 -0.85 25.16
C PRO A 341 4.82 -1.20 25.20
N TYR A 342 5.57 -0.99 24.10
CA TYR A 342 7.02 -1.20 24.10
C TYR A 342 7.71 -0.34 25.16
N CYS A 343 7.35 0.95 25.25
CA CYS A 343 7.93 1.80 26.27
C CYS A 343 7.45 1.41 27.68
N ARG A 344 6.20 0.95 27.85
CA ARG A 344 5.65 0.45 29.11
C ARG A 344 6.45 -0.72 29.68
N PHE A 345 6.85 -1.66 28.83
CA PHE A 345 7.56 -2.88 29.25
C PHE A 345 9.06 -2.63 29.49
N ASN A 346 9.65 -1.68 28.76
CA ASN A 346 11.09 -1.44 28.76
C ASN A 346 11.55 -0.24 29.60
N PHE A 347 10.66 0.70 29.93
CA PHE A 347 10.99 1.88 30.72
C PHE A 347 9.94 2.08 31.82
N ALA A 348 10.38 2.29 33.07
CA ALA A 348 9.48 2.58 34.18
C ALA A 348 8.64 3.85 33.93
N GLY A 349 7.31 3.74 33.89
CA GLY A 349 6.42 4.85 33.52
C GLY A 349 6.56 5.29 32.05
N GLY A 350 6.92 4.35 31.17
CA GLY A 350 7.36 4.64 29.80
C GLY A 350 6.26 5.03 28.80
N ASP A 351 4.97 4.89 29.12
CA ASP A 351 3.87 5.17 28.18
C ASP A 351 3.93 6.57 27.55
N VAL A 352 4.42 7.56 28.31
CA VAL A 352 4.57 8.95 27.86
C VAL A 352 5.85 9.20 27.05
N LEU A 353 6.78 8.26 27.03
CA LEU A 353 8.06 8.35 26.33
C LEU A 353 8.00 7.89 24.87
N ALA A 354 6.87 7.30 24.44
CA ALA A 354 6.71 6.77 23.09
C ALA A 354 6.89 7.89 22.03
N PRO A 355 7.89 7.76 21.13
CA PRO A 355 8.15 8.74 20.09
C PRO A 355 7.02 8.76 19.06
N ARG A 356 6.97 9.81 18.25
CA ARG A 356 6.13 9.86 17.05
C ARG A 356 6.95 9.37 15.87
N LEU A 357 6.42 8.37 15.17
CA LEU A 357 6.94 7.98 13.87
C LEU A 357 6.39 8.93 12.82
N GLY A 358 7.08 9.03 11.71
CA GLY A 358 6.59 9.70 10.52
C GLY A 358 7.55 9.50 9.36
N ARG A 359 7.15 10.00 8.21
CA ARG A 359 7.98 10.06 7.02
C ARG A 359 8.01 11.47 6.47
N LYS A 360 9.10 11.79 5.78
CA LYS A 360 9.26 13.09 5.12
C LYS A 360 8.40 13.14 3.85
N THR A 361 7.14 13.50 4.02
CA THR A 361 6.11 13.62 2.97
C THR A 361 5.97 15.04 2.41
N ALA A 362 6.96 15.91 2.60
CA ALA A 362 6.95 17.27 2.02
C ALA A 362 7.42 17.27 0.55
N PRO A 363 6.82 18.10 -0.34
CA PRO A 363 7.24 18.21 -1.74
C PRO A 363 8.73 18.53 -1.90
N THR A 364 9.36 18.08 -2.98
CA THR A 364 10.78 18.36 -3.23
C THR A 364 11.03 19.84 -3.56
N GLU A 365 10.07 20.54 -4.20
CA GLU A 365 10.12 21.99 -4.41
C GLU A 365 10.06 22.75 -3.07
N ASP A 366 9.17 22.36 -2.15
CA ASP A 366 9.13 22.95 -0.81
C ASP A 366 10.39 22.67 -0.01
N ARG A 367 11.01 21.48 -0.15
CA ARG A 367 12.33 21.21 0.44
C ARG A 367 13.42 22.12 -0.11
N LYS A 368 13.38 22.45 -1.40
CA LYS A 368 14.31 23.41 -1.99
C LYS A 368 14.03 24.83 -1.48
N ASN A 369 12.77 25.24 -1.42
CA ASN A 369 12.37 26.53 -0.88
C ASN A 369 12.71 26.67 0.61
N GLU A 370 12.52 25.63 1.42
CA GLU A 370 12.93 25.56 2.83
C GLU A 370 14.45 25.64 2.96
N ALA A 371 15.19 24.89 2.15
CA ALA A 371 16.66 24.95 2.13
C ALA A 371 17.18 26.34 1.70
N ASP A 372 16.56 26.95 0.69
CA ASP A 372 16.86 28.29 0.22
C ASP A 372 16.47 29.34 1.27
N THR A 373 15.37 29.13 2.01
CA THR A 373 14.94 30.00 3.13
C THR A 373 15.91 29.89 4.30
N LEU A 374 16.37 28.68 4.65
CA LEU A 374 17.37 28.45 5.69
C LEU A 374 18.74 29.02 5.29
N SER A 375 19.14 28.86 4.02
CA SER A 375 20.35 29.47 3.46
C SER A 375 20.27 31.01 3.48
N GLY A 376 19.13 31.56 3.09
CA GLY A 376 18.84 33.00 3.17
C GLY A 376 18.87 33.52 4.60
N ALA A 377 18.28 32.80 5.55
CA ALA A 377 18.31 33.12 6.98
C ALA A 377 19.74 33.07 7.54
N ALA A 378 20.53 32.05 7.19
CA ALA A 378 21.94 31.95 7.58
C ALA A 378 22.78 33.12 7.02
N SER A 379 22.57 33.47 5.75
CA SER A 379 23.23 34.61 5.10
C SER A 379 22.84 35.96 5.71
N ALA A 380 21.55 36.14 6.03
CA ALA A 380 21.04 37.32 6.71
C ALA A 380 21.62 37.47 8.12
N LEU A 381 21.69 36.37 8.89
CA LEU A 381 22.31 36.36 10.22
C LEU A 381 23.80 36.72 10.14
N ALA A 382 24.54 36.13 9.20
CA ALA A 382 25.96 36.45 8.98
C ALA A 382 26.17 37.93 8.62
N SER A 383 25.28 38.50 7.81
CA SER A 383 25.32 39.92 7.42
C SER A 383 25.03 40.86 8.60
N LEU A 384 24.06 40.51 9.47
CA LEU A 384 23.74 41.31 10.66
C LEU A 384 24.87 41.29 11.69
N ILE A 385 25.51 40.13 11.88
CA ILE A 385 26.69 40.00 12.75
C ILE A 385 27.86 40.82 12.19
N ALA A 386 28.12 40.74 10.88
CA ALA A 386 29.17 41.51 10.22
C ALA A 386 28.92 43.03 10.29
N ALA A 387 27.65 43.46 10.30
CA ALA A 387 27.25 44.87 10.46
C ALA A 387 27.30 45.36 11.92
N GLY A 388 27.66 44.51 12.89
CA GLY A 388 27.77 44.88 14.30
C GLY A 388 26.43 45.06 15.01
N VAL A 389 25.33 44.55 14.45
CA VAL A 389 24.01 44.60 15.08
C VAL A 389 23.95 43.54 16.20
N PRO A 390 23.56 43.90 17.43
CA PRO A 390 23.36 42.91 18.49
C PRO A 390 22.14 42.05 18.17
N VAL A 391 22.36 40.80 17.75
CA VAL A 391 21.33 39.81 17.43
C VAL A 391 21.33 38.70 18.47
N ASP A 392 20.16 38.33 18.97
CA ASP A 392 19.99 37.15 19.82
C ASP A 392 20.03 35.88 18.94
N ILE A 393 21.20 35.25 18.89
CA ILE A 393 21.47 34.05 18.10
C ILE A 393 20.61 32.87 18.58
N ARG A 394 20.24 32.80 19.87
CA ARG A 394 19.43 31.70 20.40
C ARG A 394 17.98 31.82 19.95
N ALA A 395 17.40 33.01 20.09
CA ALA A 395 16.04 33.28 19.61
C ALA A 395 15.94 33.11 18.08
N TYR A 396 16.99 33.48 17.34
CA TYR A 396 17.05 33.29 15.89
C TYR A 396 17.16 31.81 15.50
N ALA A 397 18.04 31.05 16.16
CA ALA A 397 18.19 29.61 15.92
C ALA A 397 16.92 28.84 16.27
N GLU A 398 16.22 29.21 17.35
CA GLU A 398 14.94 28.61 17.73
C GLU A 398 13.85 28.90 16.69
N ARG A 399 13.77 30.14 16.18
CA ARG A 399 12.83 30.53 15.12
C ARG A 399 12.99 29.71 13.83
N PHE A 400 14.22 29.30 13.50
CA PHE A 400 14.52 28.51 12.31
C PHE A 400 14.79 27.02 12.61
N GLY A 401 14.49 26.56 13.84
CA GLY A 401 14.61 25.16 14.22
C GLY A 401 16.04 24.59 14.20
N VAL A 402 17.07 25.45 14.29
CA VAL A 402 18.48 25.05 14.28
C VAL A 402 18.90 24.65 15.70
N PRO A 403 19.27 23.37 15.95
CA PRO A 403 19.72 22.95 17.27
C PRO A 403 21.09 23.52 17.59
N LEU A 404 21.18 24.32 18.66
CA LEU A 404 22.45 24.83 19.17
C LEU A 404 23.11 23.80 20.09
N LEU A 405 24.43 23.67 19.98
CA LEU A 405 25.22 22.93 20.98
C LEU A 405 25.16 23.69 22.31
N ALA A 406 25.13 22.95 23.43
CA ALA A 406 25.25 23.55 24.76
C ALA A 406 26.57 24.33 24.84
N PRO A 407 26.61 25.47 25.57
CA PRO A 407 27.85 26.21 25.74
C PRO A 407 28.91 25.27 26.33
N PRO A 408 30.17 25.31 25.85
CA PRO A 408 31.25 24.59 26.50
C PRO A 408 31.32 25.03 27.96
N SER A 409 31.36 24.08 28.89
CA SER A 409 31.79 24.36 30.25
C SER A 409 33.21 24.94 30.19
N GLU A 410 33.54 25.88 31.08
CA GLU A 410 34.82 26.62 31.09
C GLU A 410 36.10 25.76 31.17
N ASP A 411 35.99 24.43 31.23
CA ASP A 411 37.09 23.47 31.31
C ASP A 411 37.46 22.74 30.00
N ASP A 412 36.82 23.03 28.85
CA ASP A 412 37.26 22.48 27.55
C ASP A 412 38.15 23.49 26.78
N PRO A 413 39.44 23.20 26.53
CA PRO A 413 40.31 24.11 25.80
C PRO A 413 39.82 24.22 24.35
N ALA A 414 39.48 25.45 23.95
CA ALA A 414 38.96 25.79 22.63
C ALA A 414 39.81 25.20 21.50
N SER A 415 39.27 24.22 20.77
CA SER A 415 39.83 23.84 19.47
C SER A 415 39.52 24.95 18.47
N THR A 416 40.51 25.79 18.20
CA THR A 416 40.42 26.77 17.11
C THR A 416 40.37 26.00 15.78
N PRO A 417 39.46 26.33 14.85
CA PRO A 417 39.45 25.70 13.53
C PRO A 417 40.73 26.05 12.76
N PRO A 418 41.26 25.14 11.93
CA PRO A 418 42.53 25.36 11.23
C PRO A 418 42.40 26.51 10.22
N LYS A 419 43.32 27.47 10.32
CA LYS A 419 43.42 28.63 9.44
C LYS A 419 43.77 28.15 8.01
N PRO A 420 43.07 28.61 6.95
CA PRO A 420 43.40 28.20 5.58
C PRO A 420 44.80 28.69 5.17
N PRO A 421 45.54 27.93 4.34
CA PRO A 421 46.90 28.29 3.95
C PRO A 421 46.91 29.54 3.06
N LEU A 422 47.83 30.46 3.34
CA LEU A 422 48.03 31.70 2.59
C LEU A 422 48.57 31.41 1.17
N PRO A 423 48.19 32.17 0.13
CA PRO A 423 48.70 32.01 -1.23
C PRO A 423 50.18 32.40 -1.31
N ASN A 424 51.02 31.56 -1.94
CA ASN A 424 52.42 31.86 -2.22
C ASN A 424 52.58 33.18 -2.98
N GLU A 425 53.30 34.14 -2.39
CA GLU A 425 53.82 35.29 -3.11
C GLU A 425 54.76 34.81 -4.22
N ARG A 426 54.36 35.05 -5.48
CA ARG A 426 55.30 35.02 -6.60
C ARG A 426 56.21 36.23 -6.45
N SER A 427 57.49 35.96 -6.15
CA SER A 427 58.59 36.89 -6.39
C SER A 427 58.53 37.40 -7.83
N SER A 428 58.65 38.71 -7.95
CA SER A 428 58.80 39.50 -9.16
C SER A 428 59.84 38.94 -10.15
N ARG A 429 59.43 38.91 -11.43
CA ARG A 429 60.14 39.58 -12.53
C ARG A 429 59.13 40.25 -13.43
#